data_AF-A0A7Y0JMA1-F1
#
_entry.id   AF-A0A7Y0JMA1-F1
#
_cell.length_a   1.000
_cell.length_b   1.000
_cell.length_c   1.000
_cell.angle_alpha   90.00
_cell.angle_beta   90.00
_cell.angle_gamma   90.00
#
_symmetry.space_group_name_H-M   'P 1'
#
loop_
_entity.id
_entity.type
_entity.pdbx_description
1 polymer ?
#
loop_
_entity_poly.entity_id
_entity_poly.type
_entity_poly.pdbx_seq_one_letter_code
_entity_poly.pdbx_strand_id
1 'polypeptide(L)'
;MGDDSLLDARALVPAEGGEWNGLLFDNPSVGVPPALTWTFRIPFAEVHGEAVALDVEWLPVPTGGWQVMSGLAASSGEFAEPAEASVRFQGHHRYDTVELRVLEQDGPRIRVAVTVAGDLDQLGPEQVSAEAWLRFTGIFVQLSGVGDAASALARLGEFTDPGGLAEQPDPRGIAYLFGAP
;
A
#
# COMPACT_ATOMS: atom_id res chain seq x y z
N MET A 1 2.56 -36.57 5.95
CA MET A 1 2.39 -35.89 4.65
C MET A 1 3.23 -34.64 4.74
N GLY A 2 4.11 -34.43 3.75
CA GLY A 2 5.22 -33.50 3.84
C GLY A 2 4.78 -32.04 3.95
N ASP A 3 5.56 -31.32 4.74
CA ASP A 3 5.53 -29.90 5.08
C ASP A 3 5.92 -29.00 3.89
N ASP A 4 5.45 -29.34 2.68
CA ASP A 4 5.83 -28.69 1.41
C ASP A 4 4.97 -27.46 1.07
N SER A 5 4.06 -27.04 1.97
CA SER A 5 3.12 -25.93 1.73
C SER A 5 3.47 -24.63 2.43
N LEU A 6 4.51 -24.61 3.27
CA LEU A 6 4.92 -23.41 3.99
C LEU A 6 5.88 -22.57 3.15
N LEU A 7 5.56 -21.29 2.99
CA LEU A 7 6.39 -20.33 2.30
C LEU A 7 7.69 -20.09 3.10
N ASP A 8 8.85 -20.40 2.53
CA ASP A 8 10.15 -20.11 3.17
C ASP A 8 10.50 -18.63 2.97
N ALA A 9 10.88 -17.93 4.05
CA ALA A 9 11.41 -16.57 4.00
C ALA A 9 12.54 -16.40 2.98
N ARG A 10 13.38 -17.43 2.78
CA ARG A 10 14.49 -17.39 1.82
C ARG A 10 14.04 -17.38 0.36
N ALA A 11 12.81 -17.80 0.09
CA ALA A 11 12.21 -17.73 -1.25
C ALA A 11 11.72 -16.31 -1.58
N LEU A 12 11.56 -15.44 -0.56
CA LEU A 12 11.07 -14.07 -0.71
C LEU A 12 12.20 -13.11 -1.08
N VAL A 13 12.62 -13.17 -2.34
CA VAL A 13 13.62 -12.26 -2.91
C VAL A 13 12.91 -11.07 -3.56
N PRO A 14 13.08 -9.81 -3.12
CA PRO A 14 12.41 -8.67 -3.73
C PRO A 14 12.69 -8.57 -5.23
N ALA A 15 11.64 -8.31 -6.01
CA ALA A 15 11.70 -8.10 -7.45
C ALA A 15 11.43 -6.63 -7.80
N GLU A 16 11.79 -6.23 -9.02
CA GLU A 16 11.42 -4.92 -9.54
C GLU A 16 9.92 -4.84 -9.86
N GLY A 17 9.43 -3.61 -10.08
CA GLY A 17 8.06 -3.37 -10.51
C GLY A 17 7.06 -3.19 -9.37
N GLY A 18 7.52 -2.90 -8.17
CA GLY A 18 6.64 -2.53 -7.06
C GLY A 18 5.94 -1.20 -7.26
N GLU A 19 4.83 -1.04 -6.55
CA GLU A 19 3.91 0.08 -6.72
C GLU A 19 3.48 0.64 -5.38
N TRP A 20 3.11 1.92 -5.37
CA TRP A 20 2.48 2.55 -4.22
C TRP A 20 1.41 3.54 -4.69
N ASN A 21 0.37 3.70 -3.88
CA ASN A 21 -0.75 4.59 -4.19
C ASN A 21 -1.39 5.15 -2.92
N GLY A 22 -2.09 6.26 -3.08
CA GLY A 22 -2.97 6.80 -2.05
C GLY A 22 -4.39 6.28 -2.19
N LEU A 23 -5.12 6.26 -1.08
CA LEU A 23 -6.57 6.08 -1.03
C LEU A 23 -7.14 7.12 -0.07
N LEU A 24 -7.91 8.07 -0.60
CA LEU A 24 -8.74 8.98 0.17
C LEU A 24 -10.14 8.37 0.27
N PHE A 25 -10.49 7.92 1.47
CA PHE A 25 -11.71 7.16 1.72
C PHE A 25 -12.46 7.68 2.94
N ASP A 26 -13.79 7.59 2.91
CA ASP A 26 -14.65 7.75 4.08
C ASP A 26 -15.72 6.65 4.14
N ASN A 27 -16.28 6.44 5.33
CA ASN A 27 -17.45 5.60 5.47
C ASN A 27 -18.37 6.13 6.57
N PRO A 28 -19.28 7.06 6.26
CA PRO A 28 -20.19 7.63 7.24
C PRO A 28 -21.16 6.60 7.84
N SER A 29 -21.40 5.45 7.19
CA SER A 29 -22.31 4.41 7.71
C SER A 29 -21.77 3.71 8.96
N VAL A 30 -20.45 3.70 9.14
CA VAL A 30 -19.76 3.15 10.32
C VAL A 30 -18.93 4.21 11.06
N GLY A 31 -19.12 5.49 10.72
CA GLY A 31 -18.48 6.62 11.41
C GLY A 31 -17.00 6.85 11.07
N VAL A 32 -16.49 6.29 9.97
CA VAL A 32 -15.12 6.54 9.51
C VAL A 32 -15.08 7.91 8.79
N PRO A 33 -14.36 8.91 9.33
CA PRO A 33 -14.20 10.19 8.66
C PRO A 33 -13.28 10.05 7.43
N PRO A 34 -13.32 11.02 6.50
CA PRO A 34 -12.37 11.08 5.40
C PRO A 34 -10.91 11.02 5.86
N ALA A 35 -10.15 10.09 5.31
CA ALA A 35 -8.73 9.91 5.59
C ALA A 35 -7.97 9.51 4.32
N LEU A 36 -6.77 10.06 4.14
CA LEU A 36 -5.83 9.64 3.11
C LEU A 36 -4.86 8.62 3.71
N THR A 37 -4.90 7.39 3.21
CA THR A 37 -4.00 6.29 3.56
C THR A 37 -3.17 5.85 2.36
N TRP A 38 -2.11 5.10 2.61
CA TRP A 38 -1.19 4.64 1.57
C TRP A 38 -1.14 3.12 1.49
N THR A 39 -1.07 2.62 0.26
CA THR A 39 -0.83 1.21 -0.05
C THR A 39 0.54 1.06 -0.70
N PHE A 40 1.27 0.03 -0.30
CA PHE A 40 2.58 -0.35 -0.83
C PHE A 40 2.54 -1.81 -1.24
N ARG A 41 2.89 -2.09 -2.49
CA ARG A 41 2.98 -3.44 -3.03
C ARG A 41 4.41 -3.72 -3.49
N ILE A 42 5.05 -4.66 -2.81
CA ILE A 42 6.42 -5.10 -3.10
C ILE A 42 6.35 -6.50 -3.71
N PRO A 43 6.61 -6.66 -5.02
CA PRO A 43 6.69 -7.97 -5.62
C PRO A 43 7.96 -8.69 -5.16
N PHE A 44 7.88 -10.01 -5.05
CA PHE A 44 9.03 -10.89 -4.94
C PHE A 44 9.22 -11.67 -6.25
N ALA A 45 10.38 -12.29 -6.39
CA ALA A 45 10.62 -13.28 -7.43
C ALA A 45 9.57 -14.41 -7.32
N GLU A 46 9.21 -15.00 -8.45
CA GLU A 46 8.24 -16.09 -8.46
C GLU A 46 8.73 -17.27 -7.60
N VAL A 47 7.82 -17.79 -6.80
CA VAL A 47 8.05 -18.98 -5.98
C VAL A 47 7.27 -20.12 -6.61
N HIS A 48 7.99 -21.16 -7.05
CA HIS A 48 7.40 -22.28 -7.80
C HIS A 48 6.62 -21.88 -9.08
N GLY A 49 7.02 -20.76 -9.71
CA GLY A 49 6.35 -20.22 -10.90
C GLY A 49 5.06 -19.45 -10.61
N GLU A 50 4.80 -19.14 -9.35
CA GLU A 50 3.68 -18.31 -8.93
C GLU A 50 4.15 -16.93 -8.45
N ALA A 51 3.37 -15.91 -8.77
CA ALA A 51 3.64 -14.54 -8.33
C ALA A 51 3.43 -14.40 -6.83
N VAL A 52 4.39 -13.73 -6.18
CA VAL A 52 4.35 -13.43 -4.74
C VAL A 52 4.52 -11.93 -4.53
N ALA A 53 3.77 -11.35 -3.61
CA ALA A 53 3.91 -9.95 -3.24
C ALA A 53 3.62 -9.73 -1.77
N LEU A 54 4.34 -8.77 -1.16
CA LEU A 54 3.98 -8.17 0.13
C LEU A 54 3.12 -6.95 -0.14
N ASP A 55 1.95 -6.90 0.47
CA ASP A 55 1.06 -5.75 0.47
C ASP A 55 0.97 -5.18 1.87
N VAL A 56 1.14 -3.86 1.97
CA VAL A 56 0.83 -3.06 3.15
C VAL A 56 -0.25 -2.07 2.74
N GLU A 57 -1.42 -2.17 3.35
CA GLU A 57 -2.61 -1.40 3.01
C GLU A 57 -3.06 -0.53 4.18
N TRP A 58 -3.81 0.54 3.86
CA TRP A 58 -4.40 1.44 4.84
C TRP A 58 -3.42 2.19 5.75
N LEU A 59 -2.12 2.21 5.41
CA LEU A 59 -1.10 2.82 6.28
C LEU A 59 -1.30 4.33 6.36
N PRO A 60 -1.66 4.89 7.54
CA PRO A 60 -1.71 6.33 7.71
C PRO A 60 -0.27 6.83 7.87
N VAL A 61 0.15 7.67 6.93
CA VAL A 61 1.44 8.35 7.04
C VAL A 61 1.14 9.84 7.13
N PRO A 62 1.52 10.54 8.21
CA PRO A 62 1.39 11.99 8.27
C PRO A 62 2.43 12.59 7.31
N THR A 63 1.97 12.98 6.13
CA THR A 63 2.83 13.47 5.04
C THR A 63 2.50 14.92 4.68
N GLY A 64 3.43 15.61 4.03
CA GLY A 64 3.14 16.85 3.31
C GLY A 64 2.51 16.63 1.93
N GLY A 65 2.19 15.37 1.59
CA GLY A 65 1.67 14.92 0.30
C GLY A 65 2.57 13.87 -0.37
N TRP A 66 2.08 13.28 -1.45
CA TRP A 66 2.79 12.23 -2.23
C TRP A 66 4.16 12.68 -2.79
N GLN A 67 4.39 13.98 -2.89
CA GLN A 67 5.65 14.56 -3.38
C GLN A 67 6.74 14.65 -2.31
N VAL A 68 6.40 14.40 -1.04
CA VAL A 68 7.30 14.58 0.11
C VAL A 68 7.19 13.37 1.06
N MET A 69 7.68 12.23 0.57
CA MET A 69 7.65 10.94 1.28
C MET A 69 9.00 10.57 1.89
N SER A 70 10.13 11.06 1.33
CA SER A 70 11.47 10.69 1.81
C SER A 70 11.67 10.98 3.30
N GLY A 71 12.17 9.98 4.04
CA GLY A 71 12.43 10.08 5.47
C GLY A 71 11.22 9.77 6.36
N LEU A 72 10.05 9.52 5.78
CA LEU A 72 8.87 9.12 6.56
C LEU A 72 9.01 7.70 7.08
N ALA A 73 8.44 7.47 8.25
CA ALA A 73 8.32 6.16 8.86
C ALA A 73 6.91 6.00 9.44
N ALA A 74 6.39 4.79 9.37
CA ALA A 74 5.13 4.42 9.97
C ALA A 74 5.20 2.99 10.50
N SER A 75 4.42 2.71 11.52
CA SER A 75 4.33 1.38 12.09
C SER A 75 2.91 1.06 12.52
N SER A 76 2.55 -0.22 12.45
CA SER A 76 1.31 -0.80 12.97
C SER A 76 1.69 -1.89 13.96
N GLY A 77 1.10 -1.87 15.16
CA GLY A 77 1.39 -2.84 16.20
C GLY A 77 0.41 -4.00 16.26
N GLU A 78 -0.70 -3.90 15.52
CA GLU A 78 -1.78 -4.88 15.46
C GLU A 78 -2.36 -4.90 14.04
N PHE A 79 -2.76 -6.09 13.57
CA PHE A 79 -3.35 -6.25 12.24
C PHE A 79 -4.64 -5.43 12.12
N ALA A 80 -4.76 -4.70 11.01
CA ALA A 80 -5.87 -3.80 10.71
C ALA A 80 -6.01 -2.57 11.62
N GLU A 81 -5.00 -2.28 12.46
CA GLU A 81 -5.01 -1.16 13.41
C GLU A 81 -3.67 -0.41 13.45
N PRO A 82 -3.43 0.58 12.55
CA PRO A 82 -4.32 1.05 11.49
C PRO A 82 -4.07 0.42 10.11
N ALA A 83 -3.01 -0.40 9.96
CA ALA A 83 -2.61 -0.94 8.67
C ALA A 83 -2.83 -2.44 8.58
N GLU A 84 -3.07 -2.94 7.38
CA GLU A 84 -3.10 -4.37 7.09
C GLU A 84 -1.82 -4.75 6.34
N ALA A 85 -1.19 -5.86 6.74
CA ALA A 85 -0.09 -6.44 5.99
C ALA A 85 -0.38 -7.88 5.63
N SER A 86 -0.09 -8.25 4.39
CA SER A 86 -0.15 -9.63 3.96
C SER A 86 0.85 -9.98 2.87
N VAL A 87 1.31 -11.23 2.86
CA VAL A 87 1.98 -11.82 1.70
C VAL A 87 0.92 -12.55 0.88
N ARG A 88 0.81 -12.22 -0.41
CA ARG A 88 -0.03 -12.97 -1.35
C ARG A 88 0.76 -14.08 -2.01
N PHE A 89 0.45 -15.32 -1.65
CA PHE A 89 0.96 -16.55 -2.27
C PHE A 89 -0.05 -17.67 -2.01
N GLN A 90 -0.74 -18.16 -3.05
CA GLN A 90 -1.81 -19.17 -2.91
C GLN A 90 -2.91 -18.80 -1.89
N GLY A 91 -3.09 -17.50 -1.61
CA GLY A 91 -3.89 -17.00 -0.50
C GLY A 91 -3.30 -15.70 0.06
N HIS A 92 -3.91 -15.17 1.12
CA HIS A 92 -3.40 -14.02 1.86
C HIS A 92 -2.85 -14.54 3.20
N HIS A 93 -1.56 -14.30 3.44
CA HIS A 93 -0.87 -14.64 4.69
C HIS A 93 -0.71 -13.36 5.50
N ARG A 94 -1.48 -13.20 6.57
CA ARG A 94 -1.61 -11.95 7.32
C ARG A 94 -0.56 -11.81 8.41
N TYR A 95 -0.10 -10.58 8.60
CA TYR A 95 0.91 -10.24 9.60
C TYR A 95 0.38 -9.20 10.59
N ASP A 96 0.67 -9.43 11.87
CA ASP A 96 0.20 -8.59 12.98
C ASP A 96 0.86 -7.21 13.01
N THR A 97 2.14 -7.14 12.66
CA THR A 97 2.93 -5.91 12.80
C THR A 97 3.51 -5.45 11.47
N VAL A 98 3.65 -4.12 11.33
CA VAL A 98 4.26 -3.46 10.18
C VAL A 98 5.25 -2.41 10.67
N GLU A 99 6.44 -2.39 10.09
CA GLU A 99 7.37 -1.28 10.14
C GLU A 99 7.73 -0.89 8.71
N LEU A 100 7.43 0.34 8.31
CA LEU A 100 7.75 0.87 6.98
C LEU A 100 8.56 2.15 7.11
N ARG A 101 9.61 2.27 6.29
CA ARG A 101 10.41 3.49 6.13
C ARG A 101 10.55 3.83 4.66
N VAL A 102 10.32 5.09 4.32
CA VAL A 102 10.67 5.63 3.01
C VAL A 102 12.10 6.16 3.10
N LEU A 103 13.03 5.42 2.48
CA LEU A 103 14.46 5.71 2.53
C LEU A 103 14.85 6.88 1.63
N GLU A 104 14.20 6.96 0.46
CA GLU A 104 14.57 7.89 -0.61
C GLU A 104 13.36 8.14 -1.51
N GLN A 105 13.33 9.30 -2.17
CA GLN A 105 12.37 9.63 -3.21
C GLN A 105 13.04 10.25 -4.42
N ASP A 106 12.70 9.74 -5.61
CA ASP A 106 13.11 10.24 -6.92
C ASP A 106 11.86 10.49 -7.77
N GLY A 107 11.36 11.73 -7.71
CA GLY A 107 10.10 12.13 -8.33
C GLY A 107 8.92 11.28 -7.82
N PRO A 108 8.17 10.60 -8.70
CA PRO A 108 7.06 9.72 -8.31
C PRO A 108 7.53 8.34 -7.81
N ARG A 109 8.84 8.07 -7.74
CA ARG A 109 9.36 6.80 -7.24
C ARG A 109 9.86 6.96 -5.81
N ILE A 110 9.63 5.95 -4.99
CA ILE A 110 10.16 5.91 -3.62
C ILE A 110 10.94 4.61 -3.41
N ARG A 111 12.02 4.66 -2.63
CA ARG A 111 12.66 3.47 -2.09
C ARG A 111 12.16 3.24 -0.69
N VAL A 112 11.59 2.08 -0.42
CA VAL A 112 11.08 1.72 0.91
C VAL A 112 11.85 0.54 1.49
N ALA A 113 11.95 0.51 2.81
CA ALA A 113 12.25 -0.69 3.58
C ALA A 113 11.02 -1.04 4.42
N VAL A 114 10.57 -2.27 4.32
CA VAL A 114 9.39 -2.79 5.02
C VAL A 114 9.77 -4.04 5.79
N THR A 115 9.30 -4.14 7.02
CA THR A 115 9.31 -5.37 7.82
C THR A 115 7.90 -5.64 8.30
N VAL A 116 7.45 -6.89 8.17
CA VAL A 116 6.19 -7.36 8.76
C VAL A 116 6.47 -8.61 9.58
N ALA A 117 5.77 -8.77 10.70
CA ALA A 117 5.99 -9.89 11.60
C ALA A 117 4.71 -10.29 12.35
N GLY A 118 4.73 -11.50 12.92
CA GLY A 118 3.58 -12.08 13.61
C GLY A 118 2.60 -12.70 12.61
N ASP A 119 3.02 -13.78 11.95
CA ASP A 119 2.17 -14.56 11.03
C ASP A 119 0.93 -15.09 11.78
N LEU A 120 -0.22 -14.49 11.47
CA LEU A 120 -1.50 -14.80 12.09
C LEU A 120 -2.11 -16.10 11.56
N ASP A 121 -1.73 -16.48 10.33
CA ASP A 121 -2.29 -17.64 9.64
C ASP A 121 -1.44 -18.90 9.87
N GLN A 122 -0.20 -18.76 10.31
CA GLN A 122 0.76 -19.86 10.53
C GLN A 122 1.04 -20.65 9.24
N LEU A 123 1.05 -19.93 8.12
CA LEU A 123 1.21 -20.47 6.77
C LEU A 123 2.49 -19.97 6.08
N GLY A 124 3.20 -19.02 6.70
CA GLY A 124 4.40 -18.40 6.17
C GLY A 124 5.51 -18.24 7.22
N PRO A 125 6.53 -17.43 6.91
CA PRO A 125 7.58 -17.13 7.87
C PRO A 125 7.10 -16.17 8.96
N GLU A 126 7.66 -16.28 10.17
CA GLU A 126 7.35 -15.41 11.32
C GLU A 126 7.56 -13.92 11.02
N GLN A 127 8.53 -13.60 10.15
CA GLN A 127 8.89 -12.26 9.75
C GLN A 127 9.30 -12.23 8.27
N VAL A 128 8.91 -11.16 7.57
CA VAL A 128 9.34 -10.84 6.21
C VAL A 128 9.90 -9.43 6.19
N SER A 129 11.05 -9.25 5.54
CA SER A 129 11.64 -7.93 5.30
C SER A 129 11.98 -7.77 3.83
N ALA A 130 11.68 -6.59 3.28
CA ALA A 130 11.94 -6.27 1.89
C ALA A 130 12.36 -4.81 1.72
N GLU A 131 13.29 -4.57 0.79
CA GLU A 131 13.63 -3.24 0.31
C GLU A 131 13.38 -3.18 -1.19
N ALA A 132 12.66 -2.16 -1.66
CA ALA A 132 12.33 -2.03 -3.08
C ALA A 132 12.10 -0.57 -3.50
N TRP A 133 12.39 -0.28 -4.76
CA TRP A 133 11.87 0.91 -5.44
C TRP A 133 10.45 0.67 -5.90
N LEU A 134 9.56 1.61 -5.59
CA LEU A 134 8.14 1.58 -5.92
C LEU A 134 7.78 2.75 -6.80
N ARG A 135 6.96 2.49 -7.81
CA ARG A 135 6.39 3.52 -8.70
C ARG A 135 5.05 4.00 -8.15
N PHE A 136 4.86 5.31 -8.11
CA PHE A 136 3.56 5.88 -7.76
C PHE A 136 2.56 5.62 -8.88
N THR A 137 1.40 5.06 -8.54
CA THR A 137 0.33 4.80 -9.51
C THR A 137 -0.85 5.75 -9.37
N GLY A 138 -0.85 6.61 -8.35
CA GLY A 138 -1.82 7.69 -8.18
C GLY A 138 -2.53 7.65 -6.83
N ILE A 139 -3.62 8.41 -6.75
CA ILE A 139 -4.49 8.47 -5.59
C ILE A 139 -5.91 8.13 -6.03
N PHE A 140 -6.51 7.16 -5.36
CA PHE A 140 -7.91 6.84 -5.49
C PHE A 140 -8.72 7.71 -4.53
N VAL A 141 -9.79 8.33 -5.01
CA VAL A 141 -10.72 9.09 -4.19
C VAL A 141 -12.06 8.38 -4.19
N GLN A 142 -12.47 7.93 -3.00
CA GLN A 142 -13.70 7.17 -2.72
C GLN A 142 -14.41 7.82 -1.53
N LEU A 143 -15.10 8.92 -1.79
CA LEU A 143 -15.78 9.71 -0.76
C LEU A 143 -17.30 9.69 -0.96
N SER A 144 -18.03 9.50 0.13
CA SER A 144 -19.49 9.60 0.18
C SER A 144 -19.94 11.01 -0.23
N GLY A 145 -20.91 11.08 -1.14
CA GLY A 145 -21.47 12.34 -1.62
C GLY A 145 -20.61 13.10 -2.65
N VAL A 146 -19.48 12.54 -3.09
CA VAL A 146 -18.68 13.08 -4.19
C VAL A 146 -19.08 12.40 -5.50
N GLY A 147 -19.73 13.16 -6.39
CA GLY A 147 -20.32 12.62 -7.62
C GLY A 147 -19.56 12.91 -8.91
N ASP A 148 -18.50 13.73 -8.87
CA ASP A 148 -17.74 14.18 -10.05
C ASP A 148 -16.25 14.36 -9.74
N ALA A 149 -15.42 14.33 -10.80
CA ALA A 149 -13.96 14.39 -10.69
C ALA A 149 -13.45 15.72 -10.16
N ALA A 150 -14.10 16.84 -10.49
CA ALA A 150 -13.69 18.16 -10.02
C ALA A 150 -13.87 18.29 -8.50
N SER A 151 -15.01 17.81 -7.98
CA SER A 151 -15.29 17.72 -6.55
C SER A 151 -14.32 16.76 -5.86
N ALA A 152 -14.02 15.61 -6.46
CA ALA A 152 -13.05 14.66 -5.92
C ALA A 152 -11.64 15.25 -5.81
N LEU A 153 -11.18 15.95 -6.85
CA LEU A 153 -9.88 16.63 -6.86
C LEU A 153 -9.83 17.76 -5.82
N ALA A 154 -10.91 18.52 -5.68
CA ALA A 154 -11.00 19.57 -4.66
C ALA A 154 -10.93 18.99 -3.24
N ARG A 155 -11.66 17.89 -2.97
CA ARG A 155 -11.58 17.19 -1.68
C ARG A 155 -10.20 16.60 -1.43
N LEU A 156 -9.55 16.04 -2.46
CA LEU A 156 -8.18 15.54 -2.35
C LEU A 156 -7.19 16.65 -1.94
N GLY A 157 -7.39 17.87 -2.46
CA GLY A 157 -6.60 19.06 -2.11
C GLY A 157 -6.63 19.44 -0.62
N GLU A 158 -7.61 18.94 0.15
CA GLU A 158 -7.66 19.13 1.61
C GLU A 158 -6.65 18.22 2.35
N PHE A 159 -6.15 17.17 1.71
CA PHE A 159 -5.30 16.12 2.31
C PHE A 159 -3.88 16.10 1.74
N THR A 160 -3.68 16.52 0.50
CA THR A 160 -2.37 16.53 -0.19
C THR A 160 -2.40 17.55 -1.33
N ASP A 161 -1.23 18.02 -1.76
CA ASP A 161 -1.11 18.79 -3.01
C ASP A 161 -1.48 17.90 -4.22
N PRO A 162 -2.55 18.23 -4.98
CA PRO A 162 -2.93 17.49 -6.17
C PRO A 162 -2.12 17.93 -7.41
N GLY A 163 -1.22 18.90 -7.27
CA GLY A 163 -0.39 19.42 -8.35
C GLY A 163 0.37 18.32 -9.06
N GLY A 164 0.25 18.26 -10.39
CA GLY A 164 0.86 17.22 -11.21
C GLY A 164 0.07 15.91 -11.26
N LEU A 165 -1.15 15.86 -10.70
CA LEU A 165 -2.07 14.74 -10.94
C LEU A 165 -3.10 15.10 -12.00
N ALA A 166 -3.48 14.11 -12.82
CA ALA A 166 -4.57 14.20 -13.79
C ALA A 166 -5.56 13.07 -13.57
N GLU A 167 -6.84 13.34 -13.85
CA GLU A 167 -7.89 12.30 -13.87
C GLU A 167 -7.51 11.23 -14.90
N GLN A 168 -7.58 9.98 -14.46
CA GLN A 168 -7.35 8.79 -15.27
C GLN A 168 -8.61 7.93 -15.26
N PRO A 169 -8.92 7.22 -16.37
CA PRO A 169 -9.96 6.21 -16.36
C PRO A 169 -9.67 5.12 -15.32
N ASP A 170 -10.58 4.89 -14.37
CA ASP A 170 -10.53 3.73 -13.47
C ASP A 170 -11.53 2.66 -13.97
N PRO A 171 -11.06 1.45 -14.33
CA PRO A 171 -11.94 0.38 -14.82
C PRO A 171 -12.97 -0.08 -13.79
N ARG A 172 -12.79 0.25 -12.50
CA ARG A 172 -13.72 -0.13 -11.42
C ARG A 172 -14.92 0.82 -11.31
N GLY A 173 -14.84 2.03 -11.87
CA GLY A 173 -15.96 2.99 -11.97
C GLY A 173 -16.54 3.53 -10.67
N ILE A 174 -16.07 3.07 -9.51
CA ILE A 174 -16.55 3.48 -8.17
C ILE A 174 -15.70 4.60 -7.53
N ALA A 175 -14.63 5.02 -8.21
CA ALA A 175 -13.62 5.92 -7.68
C ALA A 175 -13.07 6.84 -8.78
N TYR A 176 -12.51 7.96 -8.36
CA TYR A 176 -11.67 8.79 -9.23
C TYR A 176 -10.20 8.43 -9.01
N LEU A 177 -9.47 8.14 -10.09
CA LEU A 177 -8.02 7.92 -10.04
C LEU A 177 -7.32 9.18 -10.54
N PHE A 178 -6.41 9.70 -9.73
CA PHE A 178 -5.53 10.81 -10.08
C PHE A 178 -4.09 10.33 -10.15
N GLY A 179 -3.52 10.25 -11.35
CA GLY A 179 -2.17 9.75 -11.59
C GLY A 179 -1.20 10.85 -12.02
N ALA A 180 0.10 10.66 -11.79
CA ALA A 180 1.13 11.51 -12.38
C ALA A 180 1.19 11.29 -13.91
N PRO A 181 1.48 12.34 -14.71
CA PRO A 181 1.57 12.28 -16.17
C PRO A 181 2.76 11.45 -16.67
#